data_AF-A0AA87MM12-F1
#
_entry.id   AF-A0AA87MM12-F1
#
_cell.length_a   1.000
_cell.length_b   1.000
_cell.length_c   1.000
_cell.angle_alpha   90.00
_cell.angle_beta   90.00
_cell.angle_gamma   90.00
#
_symmetry.space_group_name_H-M   'P 1'
#
loop_
_entity.id
_entity.type
_entity.pdbx_description
1 polymer ?
#
loop_
_entity_poly.entity_id
_entity_poly.type
_entity_poly.pdbx_seq_one_letter_code
_entity_poly.pdbx_strand_id
1 'polypeptide(L)'
;MRSGELESIHVPSEEDEAVRDYLRSRDSLRLDLGRNRQRLMKFVLRKGITYSKTKYWTVSHNKWLNNLQFNNEILQETFNDYYSRVRVQEENLKAMDKRIQEIAESEPYREKVGILRCLESVGLIV
;
A
#
# COMPACT_ATOMS: atom_id res chain seq x y z
N MET A 1 -8.03 -35.59 -34.48
CA MET A 1 -8.37 -34.22 -34.02
C MET A 1 -9.64 -34.30 -33.19
N ARG A 2 -9.57 -34.00 -31.89
CA ARG A 2 -10.73 -33.77 -31.02
C ARG A 2 -10.40 -32.55 -30.16
N SER A 3 -10.66 -31.37 -30.72
CA SER A 3 -10.83 -30.13 -29.95
C SER A 3 -12.19 -30.19 -29.27
N GLY A 4 -12.30 -29.76 -28.01
CA GLY A 4 -13.62 -29.68 -27.39
C GLY A 4 -13.70 -29.28 -25.91
N GLU A 5 -12.61 -29.16 -25.17
CA GLU A 5 -12.65 -28.55 -23.82
C GLU A 5 -12.19 -27.10 -23.91
N LEU A 6 -13.02 -26.27 -24.54
CA LEU A 6 -12.99 -24.84 -24.26
C LEU A 6 -13.67 -24.69 -22.90
N GLU A 7 -12.88 -24.70 -21.83
CA GLU A 7 -13.30 -24.09 -20.56
C GLU A 7 -13.93 -22.74 -20.91
N SER A 8 -15.17 -22.54 -20.48
CA SER A 8 -15.86 -21.27 -20.61
C SER A 8 -14.95 -20.19 -20.04
N ILE A 9 -14.26 -19.45 -20.91
CA ILE A 9 -13.48 -18.29 -20.51
C ILE A 9 -14.53 -17.29 -20.04
N HIS A 10 -14.71 -17.19 -18.73
CA HIS A 10 -15.55 -16.17 -18.13
C HIS A 10 -14.92 -14.82 -18.48
N VAL A 11 -15.47 -14.17 -19.51
CA VAL A 11 -15.08 -12.82 -19.90
C VAL A 11 -15.48 -11.89 -18.75
N PRO A 12 -14.52 -11.23 -18.09
CA PRO A 12 -14.83 -10.29 -17.02
C PRO A 12 -15.75 -9.19 -17.55
N SER A 13 -16.71 -8.75 -16.74
CA SER A 13 -17.52 -7.57 -17.09
C SER A 13 -16.67 -6.30 -17.07
N GLU A 14 -17.18 -5.20 -17.64
CA GLU A 14 -16.53 -3.88 -17.52
C GLU A 14 -16.35 -3.47 -16.04
N GLU A 15 -17.28 -3.88 -15.16
CA GLU A 15 -17.18 -3.65 -13.72
C GLU A 15 -16.03 -4.46 -13.08
N ASP A 16 -15.85 -5.72 -13.48
CA ASP A 16 -14.73 -6.57 -13.03
C ASP A 16 -13.38 -5.96 -13.46
N GLU A 17 -13.31 -5.41 -14.67
CA GLU A 17 -12.10 -4.75 -15.19
C GLU A 17 -11.80 -3.45 -14.43
N ALA A 18 -12.82 -2.64 -14.13
CA ALA A 18 -12.67 -1.44 -13.32
C ALA A 18 -12.17 -1.75 -11.89
N VAL A 19 -12.69 -2.80 -11.25
CA VAL A 19 -12.21 -3.26 -9.93
C VAL A 19 -10.76 -3.74 -10.02
N ARG A 20 -10.39 -4.46 -11.07
CA ARG A 20 -9.02 -4.92 -11.29
C ARG A 20 -8.05 -3.75 -11.47
N ASP A 21 -8.43 -2.72 -12.22
CA ASP A 21 -7.62 -1.53 -12.40
C ASP A 21 -7.48 -0.74 -11.10
N TYR A 22 -8.51 -0.70 -10.27
CA TYR A 22 -8.44 -0.14 -8.93
C TYR A 22 -7.42 -0.88 -8.04
N LEU A 23 -7.41 -2.21 -8.06
CA LEU A 23 -6.44 -3.03 -7.34
C LEU A 23 -4.99 -2.81 -7.84
N ARG A 24 -4.80 -2.72 -9.16
CA ARG A 24 -3.50 -2.39 -9.77
C ARG A 24 -3.01 -1.00 -9.36
N SER A 25 -3.92 -0.03 -9.27
CA SER A 25 -3.61 1.32 -8.81
C SER A 25 -3.14 1.31 -7.34
N ARG A 26 -3.82 0.55 -6.46
CA ARG A 26 -3.39 0.34 -5.07
C ARG A 26 -1.98 -0.24 -4.99
N ASP A 27 -1.69 -1.27 -5.77
CA ASP A 27 -0.36 -1.92 -5.76
C ASP A 27 0.74 -0.96 -6.23
N SER A 28 0.44 -0.14 -7.23
CA SER A 28 1.34 0.91 -7.71
C SER A 28 1.62 1.94 -6.60
N LEU A 29 0.57 2.38 -5.90
CA LEU A 29 0.68 3.29 -4.75
C LEU A 29 1.51 2.68 -3.61
N ARG A 30 1.34 1.38 -3.32
CA ARG A 30 2.12 0.65 -2.32
C ARG A 30 3.62 0.62 -2.67
N LEU A 31 3.96 0.40 -3.94
CA LEU A 31 5.35 0.45 -4.41
C LEU A 31 5.94 1.86 -4.27
N ASP A 32 5.17 2.88 -4.61
CA ASP A 32 5.61 4.28 -4.49
C ASP A 32 5.78 4.71 -3.04
N LEU A 33 4.92 4.24 -2.13
CA LEU A 33 5.09 4.42 -0.70
C LEU A 33 6.43 3.83 -0.24
N GLY A 34 6.77 2.61 -0.69
CA GLY A 34 8.07 2.00 -0.43
C GLY A 34 9.25 2.86 -0.90
N ARG A 35 9.16 3.41 -2.12
CA ARG A 35 10.18 4.29 -2.70
C ARG A 35 10.32 5.60 -1.91
N ASN A 36 9.22 6.23 -1.53
CA ASN A 36 9.24 7.48 -0.76
C ASN A 36 9.77 7.28 0.66
N ARG A 37 9.40 6.17 1.31
CA ARG A 37 9.99 5.72 2.57
C ARG A 37 11.52 5.58 2.47
N GLN A 38 12.01 4.93 1.42
CA GLN A 38 13.45 4.81 1.18
C GLN A 38 14.12 6.17 0.92
N ARG A 39 13.50 7.07 0.17
CA ARG A 39 14.02 8.44 -0.07
C ARG A 39 14.16 9.22 1.23
N LEU A 40 13.14 9.17 2.10
CA LEU A 40 13.19 9.80 3.42
C LEU A 40 14.34 9.23 4.26
N MET A 41 14.46 7.90 4.35
CA MET A 41 15.53 7.27 5.12
C MET A 41 16.92 7.58 4.57
N LYS A 42 17.09 7.61 3.24
CA LYS A 42 18.36 8.04 2.63
C LYS A 42 18.68 9.49 2.95
N PHE A 43 17.69 10.39 2.98
CA PHE A 43 17.90 11.78 3.37
C PHE A 43 18.40 11.88 4.82
N VAL A 44 17.72 11.22 5.75
CA VAL A 44 18.08 11.21 7.17
C VAL A 44 19.47 10.58 7.39
N LEU A 45 19.77 9.49 6.68
CA LEU A 45 21.08 8.83 6.72
C LEU A 45 22.22 9.74 6.22
N ARG A 46 22.01 10.52 5.14
CA ARG A 46 23.00 11.50 4.66
C ARG A 46 23.30 12.61 5.67
N LYS A 47 22.45 12.79 6.67
CA LYS A 47 22.65 13.74 7.78
C LYS A 47 23.26 13.09 9.02
N GLY A 48 23.68 11.82 8.92
CA GLY A 48 24.28 11.08 10.03
C GLY A 48 23.28 10.63 11.11
N ILE A 49 21.99 10.82 10.87
CA ILE A 49 20.93 10.45 11.81
C ILE A 49 20.52 9.01 11.52
N THR A 50 20.53 8.15 12.54
CA THR A 50 20.15 6.75 12.41
C THR A 50 19.15 6.35 13.47
N TYR A 51 18.26 5.43 13.12
CA TYR A 51 17.29 4.86 14.04
C TYR A 51 17.85 3.56 14.62
N SER A 52 18.02 3.49 15.94
CA SER A 52 18.66 2.36 16.63
C SER A 52 17.69 1.27 17.12
N LYS A 53 16.37 1.48 17.02
CA LYS A 53 15.37 0.49 17.48
C LYS A 53 15.04 -0.54 16.39
N THR A 54 14.37 -1.60 16.82
CA THR A 54 14.26 -2.87 16.09
C THR A 54 13.41 -2.84 14.81
N LYS A 55 12.40 -1.96 14.69
CA LYS A 55 11.47 -1.97 13.54
C LYS A 55 11.15 -0.57 13.00
N TYR A 56 11.40 -0.40 11.70
CA TYR A 56 11.01 0.80 10.93
C TYR A 56 9.51 0.84 10.66
N TRP A 57 8.97 2.04 10.42
CA TRP A 57 7.56 2.31 10.07
C TRP A 57 6.53 1.82 11.10
N THR A 58 6.96 1.64 12.35
CA THR A 58 6.08 1.41 13.50
C THR A 58 5.63 2.73 14.13
N VAL A 59 4.68 2.66 15.06
CA VAL A 59 4.27 3.82 15.88
C VAL A 59 5.49 4.48 16.55
N SER A 60 6.45 3.70 17.04
CA SER A 60 7.66 4.26 17.66
C SER A 60 8.58 4.94 16.63
N HIS A 61 8.65 4.43 15.40
CA HIS A 61 9.45 5.05 14.35
C HIS A 61 8.83 6.37 13.89
N ASN A 62 7.50 6.42 13.74
CA ASN A 62 6.79 7.64 13.36
C ASN A 62 6.90 8.73 14.44
N LYS A 63 6.81 8.34 15.72
CA LYS A 63 7.07 9.27 16.84
C LYS A 63 8.50 9.82 16.79
N TRP A 64 9.48 8.97 16.46
CA TRP A 64 10.87 9.40 16.32
C TRP A 64 11.05 10.37 15.14
N LEU A 65 10.46 10.07 13.97
CA LEU A 65 10.48 10.96 12.81
C LEU A 65 9.88 12.33 13.13
N ASN A 66 8.76 12.38 13.84
CA ASN A 66 8.12 13.64 14.26
C ASN A 66 9.01 14.49 15.18
N ASN A 67 9.91 13.86 15.93
CA ASN A 67 10.82 14.54 16.86
C ASN A 67 12.13 14.98 16.20
N LEU A 68 12.35 14.66 14.92
CA LEU A 68 13.53 15.12 14.20
C LEU A 68 13.39 16.62 13.90
N GLN A 69 14.38 17.38 14.37
CA GLN A 69 14.50 18.81 14.13
C GLN A 69 15.88 19.09 13.53
N PHE A 70 15.90 19.89 12.48
CA PHE A 70 17.12 20.33 11.80
C PHE A 70 17.37 21.80 12.10
N ASN A 71 18.63 22.15 12.40
CA ASN A 71 19.01 23.55 12.67
C ASN A 71 18.90 24.46 11.44
N ASN A 72 18.85 23.90 10.24
CA ASN A 72 18.73 24.63 8.99
C ASN A 72 17.31 24.50 8.45
N GLU A 73 16.66 25.64 8.19
CA GLU A 73 15.27 25.73 7.74
C GLU A 73 15.02 24.97 6.43
N ILE A 74 15.89 25.13 5.43
CA ILE A 74 15.76 24.43 4.13
C ILE A 74 15.86 22.91 4.30
N LEU A 75 16.69 22.42 5.24
CA LEU A 75 16.75 21.00 5.56
C LEU A 75 15.48 20.52 6.26
N GLN A 76 14.91 21.33 7.15
CA GLN A 76 13.64 21.02 7.81
C GLN A 76 12.50 20.97 6.79
N GLU A 77 12.42 21.93 5.86
CA GLU A 77 11.45 21.93 4.76
C GLU A 77 11.60 20.70 3.87
N THR A 78 12.83 20.36 3.49
CA THR A 78 13.13 19.16 2.69
C THR A 78 12.67 17.89 3.41
N PHE A 79 12.93 17.79 4.72
CA PHE A 79 12.45 16.67 5.52
C PHE A 79 10.92 16.61 5.55
N ASN A 80 10.28 17.75 5.80
CA ASN A 80 8.83 17.87 5.87
C ASN A 80 8.15 17.50 4.55
N ASP A 81 8.72 17.88 3.39
CA ASP A 81 8.23 17.48 2.06
C ASP A 81 8.31 15.95 1.87
N TYR A 82 9.44 15.33 2.17
CA TYR A 82 9.54 13.87 2.07
C TYR A 82 8.59 13.15 3.02
N TYR A 83 8.48 13.65 4.25
CA TYR A 83 7.63 13.04 5.26
C TYR A 83 6.14 13.20 4.95
N SER A 84 5.70 14.38 4.49
CA SER A 84 4.32 14.63 4.10
C SER A 84 3.89 13.72 2.94
N ARG A 85 4.75 13.51 1.93
CA ARG A 85 4.47 12.57 0.82
C ARG A 85 4.24 11.15 1.32
N VAL A 86 5.05 10.68 2.27
CA VAL A 86 4.84 9.36 2.90
C VAL A 86 3.50 9.31 3.61
N ARG A 87 3.17 10.34 4.40
CA ARG A 87 1.92 10.42 5.16
C ARG A 87 0.68 10.41 4.27
N VAL A 88 0.67 11.23 3.22
CA VAL A 88 -0.43 11.29 2.24
C VAL A 88 -0.60 9.94 1.55
N GLN A 89 0.48 9.29 1.14
CA GLN A 89 0.39 7.97 0.51
C GLN A 89 -0.10 6.88 1.47
N GLU A 90 0.31 6.92 2.74
CA GLU A 90 -0.23 6.01 3.77
C GLU A 90 -1.74 6.20 3.97
N GLU A 91 -2.22 7.45 3.98
CA GLU A 91 -3.64 7.76 4.12
C GLU A 91 -4.44 7.33 2.89
N ASN A 92 -3.91 7.60 1.69
CA ASN A 92 -4.52 7.15 0.42
C ASN A 92 -4.60 5.63 0.33
N LEU A 93 -3.53 4.92 0.74
CA LEU A 93 -3.51 3.45 0.73
C LEU A 93 -4.57 2.89 1.67
N LYS A 94 -4.69 3.43 2.89
CA LYS A 94 -5.74 3.05 3.85
C LYS A 94 -7.14 3.31 3.32
N ALA A 95 -7.35 4.43 2.63
CA ALA A 95 -8.64 4.75 2.02
C ALA A 95 -8.99 3.75 0.90
N MET A 96 -8.00 3.38 0.06
CA MET A 96 -8.17 2.35 -0.96
C MET A 96 -8.45 0.97 -0.36
N ASP A 97 -7.74 0.59 0.71
CA ASP A 97 -7.95 -0.69 1.39
C ASP A 97 -9.37 -0.78 1.96
N LYS A 98 -9.86 0.30 2.59
CA LYS A 98 -11.25 0.39 3.06
C LYS A 98 -12.24 0.23 1.89
N ARG A 99 -11.99 0.90 0.77
CA ARG A 99 -12.87 0.80 -0.40
C ARG A 99 -12.87 -0.59 -1.02
N ILE A 100 -11.72 -1.27 -1.07
CA ILE A 100 -11.63 -2.66 -1.53
C ILE A 100 -12.41 -3.59 -0.62
N GLN A 101 -12.37 -3.37 0.71
CA GLN A 101 -13.18 -4.14 1.64
C GLN A 101 -14.68 -3.96 1.36
N GLU A 102 -15.14 -2.73 1.12
CA GLU A 102 -16.54 -2.44 0.75
C GLU A 102 -16.94 -3.15 -0.57
N ILE A 103 -16.06 -3.15 -1.57
CA ILE A 103 -16.29 -3.87 -2.85
C ILE A 103 -16.33 -5.39 -2.64
N ALA A 104 -15.46 -5.92 -1.79
CA ALA A 104 -15.42 -7.35 -1.49
C ALA A 104 -16.69 -7.85 -0.75
N GLU A 105 -17.36 -6.95 -0.03
CA GLU A 105 -18.61 -7.23 0.69
C GLU A 105 -19.86 -7.11 -0.20
N SER A 106 -19.76 -6.51 -1.39
CA SER A 106 -20.88 -6.38 -2.33
C SER A 106 -21.13 -7.66 -3.14
N GLU A 107 -22.37 -7.92 -3.53
CA GLU A 107 -22.66 -8.93 -4.56
C GLU A 107 -22.16 -8.44 -5.93
N PRO A 108 -21.58 -9.30 -6.79
CA PRO A 108 -21.46 -10.76 -6.68
C PRO A 108 -20.15 -11.24 -6.01
N TYR A 109 -19.29 -10.35 -5.54
CA TYR A 109 -17.96 -10.70 -5.00
C TYR A 109 -18.03 -11.40 -3.64
N ARG A 110 -19.07 -11.14 -2.85
CA ARG A 110 -19.23 -11.67 -1.50
C ARG A 110 -19.10 -13.20 -1.42
N GLU A 111 -19.70 -13.93 -2.34
CA GLU A 111 -19.68 -15.41 -2.34
C GLU A 111 -18.32 -15.95 -2.81
N LYS A 112 -17.75 -15.36 -3.87
CA LYS A 112 -16.42 -15.73 -4.42
C LYS A 112 -15.29 -15.44 -3.41
N VAL A 113 -15.32 -14.27 -2.76
CA VAL A 113 -14.35 -13.88 -1.71
C VAL A 113 -14.53 -14.73 -0.46
N GLY A 114 -15.77 -15.11 -0.11
CA GLY A 114 -16.04 -16.03 1.01
C GLY A 114 -15.37 -17.39 0.83
N ILE A 115 -15.44 -17.96 -0.38
CA ILE A 115 -14.78 -19.23 -0.72
C ILE A 115 -13.25 -19.10 -0.67
N LEU A 116 -12.69 -18.03 -1.25
CA LEU A 116 -11.25 -17.78 -1.24
C LEU A 116 -10.70 -17.52 0.18
N ARG A 117 -11.43 -16.77 1.02
CA ARG A 117 -11.08 -16.57 2.45
C ARG A 117 -11.07 -17.85 3.26
N CYS A 118 -11.89 -18.85 2.92
CA CYS A 118 -11.90 -20.14 3.59
C CYS A 118 -10.71 -21.04 3.19
N LEU A 119 -10.10 -20.79 2.03
CA LEU A 119 -8.98 -21.58 1.48
C LEU A 119 -7.61 -20.90 1.66
N GLU A 120 -7.55 -19.58 1.80
CA GLU A 120 -6.31 -18.83 2.05
C GLU A 120 -5.87 -18.89 3.52
N SER A 121 -5.31 -20.03 3.92
CA SER A 121 -4.34 -20.10 5.03
C SER A 121 -2.96 -19.58 4.62
N VAL A 122 -2.89 -18.63 3.66
CA VAL A 122 -1.65 -17.96 3.25
C VAL A 122 -1.81 -16.47 3.45
N GLY A 123 -1.48 -16.03 4.67
CA GLY A 123 -1.00 -14.69 5.00
C GLY A 123 -1.64 -13.52 4.25
N LEU A 124 -2.89 -13.21 4.60
CA LEU A 124 -3.46 -11.88 4.39
C LEU A 124 -2.54 -10.86 5.09
N ILE A 125 -1.68 -10.16 4.35
CA ILE A 125 -0.96 -8.99 4.87
C ILE A 125 -1.96 -7.84 4.86
N VAL A 126 -2.82 -7.83 5.89
CA VAL A 126 -3.54 -6.65 6.39
C VAL A 126 -2.64 -5.95 7.41
#